data_AF-A0A177WLJ4-F1
#
_entry.id   AF-A0A177WLJ4-F1
#
_cell.length_a   1.000
_cell.length_b   1.000
_cell.length_c   1.000
_cell.angle_alpha   90.00
_cell.angle_beta   90.00
_cell.angle_gamma   90.00
#
_symmetry.space_group_name_H-M   'P 1'
#
loop_
_entity.id
_entity.type
_entity.pdbx_description
1 polymer ?
#
loop_
_entity_poly.entity_id
_entity_poly.type
_entity_poly.pdbx_seq_one_letter_code
_entity_poly.pdbx_strand_id
1 'polypeptide(L)'
;MDDSSNQSLCAGQSSEDIESCGFKTTCSRSCLKPCVPTYSPVNIKNIKVGSVYQWCTCGLSKTQPWCDNTHIGTGFKPLKWIAPGTKKDGKPQQIYSICACKYTTDPPYCDASHIHLPMQYIKAQRECIKDHANIKKMCTACGFKASELKANEPSGST
;
A
#
# COMPACT_ATOMS: atom_id res chain seq x y z
N MET A 1 27.92 14.11 -17.32
CA MET A 1 26.88 13.08 -17.51
C MET A 1 26.21 12.93 -16.17
N ASP A 2 25.36 13.90 -15.92
CA ASP A 2 24.49 14.04 -14.75
C ASP A 2 23.38 12.99 -14.82
N ASP A 3 23.25 12.17 -13.77
CA ASP A 3 22.10 11.31 -13.57
C ASP A 3 21.33 11.82 -12.35
N SER A 4 20.52 12.84 -12.61
CA SER A 4 19.52 13.35 -11.68
C SER A 4 18.21 12.63 -11.94
N SER A 5 17.75 11.84 -10.96
CA SER A 5 16.35 11.80 -10.47
C SER A 5 15.99 10.42 -9.91
N ASN A 6 16.52 10.09 -8.73
CA ASN A 6 15.85 9.15 -7.84
C ASN A 6 15.49 9.95 -6.57
N GLN A 7 14.34 10.62 -6.58
CA GLN A 7 13.83 11.29 -5.39
C GLN A 7 13.28 10.23 -4.43
N SER A 8 14.21 9.69 -3.66
CA SER A 8 13.98 9.06 -2.37
C SER A 8 12.96 9.88 -1.57
N LEU A 9 11.87 9.24 -1.13
CA LEU A 9 10.80 9.82 -0.31
C LEU A 9 11.25 10.18 1.13
N CYS A 10 12.55 10.15 1.41
CA CYS A 10 13.15 10.55 2.69
C CYS A 10 14.36 11.48 2.51
N ALA A 11 14.30 12.41 1.54
CA ALA A 11 15.30 13.48 1.45
C ALA A 11 15.18 14.44 2.65
N GLY A 12 16.01 14.22 3.68
CA GLY A 12 16.19 15.16 4.79
C GLY A 12 16.57 14.58 6.16
N GLN A 13 17.13 13.37 6.26
CA GLN A 13 17.52 12.82 7.57
C GLN A 13 19.03 12.64 7.66
N SER A 14 19.60 13.20 8.72
CA SER A 14 21.01 13.09 9.11
C SER A 14 21.40 11.63 9.37
N SER A 15 22.70 11.36 9.19
CA SER A 15 23.34 10.04 9.14
C SER A 15 23.38 9.25 10.44
N GLU A 16 22.43 9.45 11.36
CA GLU A 16 22.30 8.67 12.60
C GLU A 16 20.98 7.89 12.65
N ASP A 17 20.10 8.02 11.66
CA ASP A 17 18.82 7.30 11.57
C ASP A 17 18.83 6.19 10.50
N ILE A 18 19.95 5.48 10.37
CA ILE A 18 20.04 4.29 9.52
C ILE A 18 20.20 3.08 10.43
N GLU A 19 19.08 2.49 10.81
CA GLU A 19 18.94 1.04 10.82
C GLU A 19 17.47 0.63 11.00
N SER A 20 17.03 -0.29 10.13
CA SER A 20 15.89 -1.18 10.36
C SER A 20 14.48 -0.56 10.35
N CYS A 21 13.94 -0.33 9.15
CA CYS A 21 12.51 -0.58 8.95
C CYS A 21 12.26 -2.09 8.75
N GLY A 22 12.68 -2.88 9.74
CA GLY A 22 12.40 -4.28 9.94
C GLY A 22 11.87 -4.46 11.36
N PHE A 23 10.60 -4.12 11.59
CA PHE A 23 9.83 -4.47 12.78
C PHE A 23 10.59 -4.33 14.13
N LYS A 24 10.76 -3.10 14.64
CA LYS A 24 10.74 -2.76 16.09
C LYS A 24 10.83 -1.24 16.32
N THR A 25 9.69 -0.71 16.77
CA THR A 25 9.40 0.46 17.65
C THR A 25 10.18 1.79 17.53
N THR A 26 9.40 2.87 17.53
CA THR A 26 9.70 4.29 17.82
C THR A 26 10.08 5.25 16.68
N CYS A 27 9.51 5.09 15.48
CA CYS A 27 9.41 6.26 14.60
C CYS A 27 8.26 7.15 15.12
N SER A 28 8.61 8.31 15.70
CA SER A 28 7.70 9.27 16.35
C SER A 28 6.84 10.09 15.36
N ARG A 29 6.79 9.67 14.09
CA ARG A 29 5.89 10.20 13.06
C ARG A 29 5.07 9.07 12.45
N SER A 30 4.05 8.64 13.20
CA SER A 30 2.97 7.71 12.83
C SER A 30 3.13 7.02 11.47
N CYS A 31 3.86 5.91 11.43
CA CYS A 31 3.93 5.06 10.24
C CYS A 31 2.57 4.34 10.05
N LEU A 32 1.63 5.01 9.39
CA LEU A 32 0.30 4.46 9.11
C LEU A 32 0.44 3.13 8.37
N LYS A 33 -0.21 2.08 8.87
CA LYS A 33 -0.26 0.76 8.26
C LYS A 33 -1.48 0.63 7.34
N PRO A 34 -1.28 0.40 6.03
CA PRO A 34 -2.40 0.24 5.11
C PRO A 34 -3.10 -1.10 5.33
N CYS A 35 -4.35 -1.22 4.91
CA CYS A 35 -4.98 -2.54 4.85
C CYS A 35 -4.53 -3.28 3.60
N VAL A 36 -4.43 -4.60 3.67
CA VAL A 36 -4.15 -5.44 2.50
C VAL A 36 -5.46 -5.83 1.81
N PRO A 37 -5.75 -5.36 0.57
CA PRO A 37 -6.91 -5.80 -0.17
C PRO A 37 -6.73 -7.19 -0.79
N THR A 38 -5.52 -7.49 -1.29
CA THR A 38 -5.14 -8.80 -1.85
C THR A 38 -3.61 -8.95 -1.82
N TYR A 39 -3.16 -10.21 -1.75
CA TYR A 39 -1.75 -10.60 -1.77
C TYR A 39 -1.25 -10.94 -3.17
N SER A 40 -1.93 -10.46 -4.22
CA SER A 40 -1.49 -10.63 -5.61
C SER A 40 -1.41 -9.28 -6.32
N PRO A 41 -0.46 -9.07 -7.26
CA PRO A 41 -0.41 -7.85 -8.04
C PRO A 41 -1.63 -7.71 -8.94
N VAL A 42 -1.93 -6.46 -9.33
CA VAL A 42 -2.90 -6.19 -10.40
C VAL A 42 -2.15 -5.87 -11.68
N ASN A 43 -2.33 -6.71 -12.69
CA ASN A 43 -1.77 -6.51 -14.02
C ASN A 43 -2.70 -5.62 -14.84
N ILE A 44 -2.27 -4.39 -15.11
CA ILE A 44 -3.00 -3.44 -15.96
C ILE A 44 -2.44 -3.49 -17.39
N LYS A 45 -3.34 -3.46 -18.38
CA LYS A 45 -3.02 -3.53 -19.81
C LYS A 45 -3.47 -2.26 -20.53
N ASN A 46 -2.92 -2.02 -21.72
CA ASN A 46 -3.37 -0.96 -22.64
C ASN A 46 -3.33 0.46 -22.05
N ILE A 47 -2.32 0.75 -21.23
CA ILE A 47 -2.12 2.08 -20.64
C ILE A 47 -1.39 2.99 -21.64
N LYS A 48 -1.88 4.21 -21.82
CA LYS A 48 -1.20 5.23 -22.61
C LYS A 48 -0.06 5.86 -21.80
N VAL A 49 1.11 6.01 -22.43
CA VAL A 49 2.26 6.70 -21.82
C VAL A 49 1.89 8.15 -21.52
N GLY A 50 2.32 8.66 -20.36
CA GLY A 50 2.01 10.01 -19.90
C GLY A 50 0.65 10.16 -19.20
N SER A 51 -0.22 9.15 -19.26
CA SER A 51 -1.48 9.16 -18.50
C SER A 51 -1.20 9.24 -16.99
N VAL A 52 -2.00 10.06 -16.31
CA VAL A 52 -1.91 10.26 -14.86
C VAL A 52 -2.91 9.36 -14.15
N TYR A 53 -2.41 8.58 -13.20
CA TYR A 53 -3.21 7.78 -12.29
C TYR A 53 -2.88 8.10 -10.84
N GLN A 54 -3.78 7.74 -9.94
CA GLN A 54 -3.59 7.85 -8.50
C GLN A 54 -3.60 6.46 -7.89
N TRP A 55 -2.44 5.96 -7.48
CA TRP A 55 -2.32 4.67 -6.81
C TRP A 55 -2.87 4.74 -5.39
N CYS A 56 -3.68 3.75 -5.03
CA CYS A 56 -4.26 3.63 -3.70
C CYS A 56 -3.17 3.20 -2.71
N THR A 57 -2.85 4.05 -1.73
CA THR A 57 -1.88 3.76 -0.67
C THR A 57 -2.52 3.15 0.58
N CYS A 58 -3.82 3.39 0.83
CA CYS A 58 -4.50 2.90 2.04
C CYS A 58 -4.99 1.45 1.93
N GLY A 59 -5.27 0.96 0.71
CA GLY A 59 -5.86 -0.35 0.47
C GLY A 59 -7.39 -0.43 0.58
N LEU A 60 -8.09 0.63 0.99
CA LEU A 60 -9.56 0.63 1.11
C LEU A 60 -10.31 0.78 -0.21
N SER A 61 -9.64 1.19 -1.29
CA SER A 61 -10.29 1.45 -2.56
C SER A 61 -11.00 0.20 -3.11
N LYS A 62 -12.20 0.40 -3.65
CA LYS A 62 -12.98 -0.61 -4.36
C LYS A 62 -12.53 -0.77 -5.82
N THR A 63 -11.78 0.19 -6.37
CA THR A 63 -11.27 0.19 -7.74
C THR A 63 -9.75 -0.07 -7.78
N GLN A 64 -9.29 -1.06 -7.01
CA GLN A 64 -7.88 -1.44 -6.96
C GLN A 64 -7.31 -1.63 -8.38
N PRO A 65 -6.09 -1.14 -8.65
CA PRO A 65 -5.12 -0.58 -7.70
C PRO A 65 -5.26 0.94 -7.48
N TRP A 66 -6.26 1.57 -8.08
CA TRP A 66 -6.42 3.03 -8.13
C TRP A 66 -7.20 3.58 -6.94
N CYS A 67 -7.00 4.87 -6.68
CA CYS A 67 -7.69 5.59 -5.63
C CYS A 67 -9.13 5.96 -6.06
N ASP A 68 -10.10 5.69 -5.18
CA ASP A 68 -11.51 6.05 -5.32
C ASP A 68 -11.98 7.05 -4.24
N ASN A 69 -11.03 7.73 -3.58
CA ASN A 69 -11.26 8.65 -2.46
C ASN A 69 -11.77 8.01 -1.15
N THR A 70 -11.84 6.67 -1.04
CA THR A 70 -12.24 6.01 0.22
C THR A 70 -11.28 6.30 1.39
N HIS A 71 -10.03 6.70 1.09
CA HIS A 71 -8.99 7.08 2.05
C HIS A 71 -9.30 8.36 2.88
N ILE A 72 -10.30 9.16 2.50
CA ILE A 72 -10.61 10.40 3.24
C ILE A 72 -10.87 10.10 4.72
N GLY A 73 -10.15 10.77 5.62
CA GLY A 73 -10.25 10.57 7.07
C GLY A 73 -9.37 9.45 7.64
N THR A 74 -8.51 8.80 6.85
CA THR A 74 -7.56 7.79 7.36
C THR A 74 -6.11 8.27 7.45
N GLY A 75 -5.83 9.51 7.02
CA GLY A 75 -4.48 10.09 6.98
C GLY A 75 -3.63 9.65 5.77
N PHE A 76 -4.07 8.63 5.03
CA PHE A 76 -3.42 8.24 3.77
C PHE A 76 -3.68 9.25 2.66
N LYS A 77 -2.71 9.41 1.76
CA LYS A 77 -2.84 10.18 0.52
C LYS A 77 -2.48 9.30 -0.67
N PRO A 78 -3.21 9.37 -1.79
CA PRO A 78 -2.86 8.59 -2.97
C PRO A 78 -1.54 9.06 -3.57
N LEU A 79 -0.84 8.14 -4.24
CA LEU A 79 0.41 8.45 -4.92
C LEU A 79 0.13 8.71 -6.40
N LYS A 80 0.58 9.87 -6.92
CA LYS A 80 0.47 10.19 -8.34
C LYS A 80 1.47 9.34 -9.13
N TRP A 81 0.97 8.59 -10.10
CA TRP A 81 1.79 7.82 -11.03
C TRP A 81 1.54 8.31 -12.45
N ILE A 82 2.63 8.63 -13.16
CA ILE A 82 2.59 8.97 -14.58
C ILE A 82 3.08 7.74 -15.32
N ALA A 83 2.24 7.16 -16.17
CA ALA A 83 2.56 5.91 -16.85
C ALA A 83 3.82 6.06 -17.71
N PRO A 84 4.94 5.39 -17.37
CA PRO A 84 6.18 5.53 -18.11
C PRO A 84 6.20 4.60 -19.32
N GLY A 85 6.91 5.00 -20.37
CA GLY A 85 7.23 4.09 -21.47
C GLY A 85 8.22 2.97 -21.06
N THR A 86 8.52 2.09 -21.99
CA THR A 86 9.65 1.16 -21.94
C THR A 86 10.99 1.92 -21.85
N LYS A 87 11.97 1.38 -21.13
CA LYS A 87 13.32 1.97 -21.06
C LYS A 87 14.05 2.02 -22.41
N LYS A 88 13.71 1.10 -23.33
CA LYS A 88 14.39 0.94 -24.62
C LYS A 88 13.97 1.99 -25.65
N ASP A 89 12.66 2.24 -25.77
CA ASP A 89 12.09 3.01 -26.88
C ASP A 89 10.96 3.95 -26.48
N GLY A 90 10.68 4.11 -25.17
CA GLY A 90 9.65 5.03 -24.67
C GLY A 90 8.21 4.64 -25.03
N LYS A 91 8.01 3.47 -25.63
CA LYS A 91 6.69 2.99 -26.06
C LYS A 91 5.86 2.47 -24.88
N PRO A 92 4.53 2.38 -25.00
CA PRO A 92 3.71 1.77 -23.97
C PRO A 92 4.15 0.35 -23.64
N GLN A 93 4.24 0.03 -22.35
CA GLN A 93 4.39 -1.36 -21.93
C GLN A 93 3.06 -2.09 -22.08
N GLN A 94 3.10 -3.35 -22.50
CA GLN A 94 1.88 -4.16 -22.65
C GLN A 94 1.19 -4.42 -21.31
N ILE A 95 1.98 -4.64 -20.26
CA ILE A 95 1.50 -4.94 -18.91
C ILE A 95 2.33 -4.14 -17.91
N TYR A 96 1.66 -3.50 -16.96
CA TYR A 96 2.29 -3.02 -15.73
C TYR A 96 1.77 -3.85 -14.57
N SER A 97 2.69 -4.38 -13.76
CA SER A 97 2.35 -5.10 -12.52
C SER A 97 2.33 -4.11 -11.36
N ILE A 98 1.13 -3.76 -10.90
CA ILE A 98 0.92 -2.75 -9.86
C ILE A 98 0.66 -3.41 -8.52
N CYS A 99 1.29 -2.91 -7.47
CA CYS A 99 1.17 -3.42 -6.12
C CYS A 99 -0.27 -3.27 -5.59
N ALA A 100 -0.85 -4.40 -5.21
CA ALA A 100 -2.13 -4.43 -4.52
C ALA A 100 -1.97 -4.50 -2.99
N CYS A 101 -0.91 -5.13 -2.49
CA CYS A 101 -0.77 -5.39 -1.06
C CYS A 101 -0.44 -4.15 -0.22
N LYS A 102 0.14 -3.10 -0.83
CA LYS A 102 0.52 -1.79 -0.24
C LYS A 102 1.80 -1.79 0.60
N TYR A 103 2.55 -2.88 0.59
CA TYR A 103 3.83 -3.03 1.30
C TYR A 103 5.03 -3.15 0.34
N THR A 104 4.89 -2.67 -0.90
CA THR A 104 6.04 -2.61 -1.81
C THR A 104 7.03 -1.52 -1.38
N THR A 105 8.30 -1.79 -1.63
CA THR A 105 9.44 -0.86 -1.51
C THR A 105 9.62 0.04 -2.72
N ASP A 106 9.02 -0.31 -3.88
CA ASP A 106 9.10 0.45 -5.14
C ASP A 106 7.70 0.85 -5.65
N PRO A 107 6.99 1.75 -4.95
CA PRO A 107 5.63 2.12 -5.33
C PRO A 107 5.58 2.86 -6.68
N PRO A 108 4.59 2.57 -7.55
CA PRO A 108 3.44 1.70 -7.32
C PRO A 108 3.63 0.25 -7.80
N TYR A 109 4.85 -0.15 -8.17
CA TYR A 109 5.12 -1.43 -8.81
C TYR A 109 5.11 -2.59 -7.81
N CYS A 110 4.86 -3.80 -8.31
CA CYS A 110 4.97 -4.99 -7.49
C CYS A 110 6.41 -5.51 -7.45
N ASP A 111 6.95 -5.64 -6.24
CA ASP A 111 8.29 -6.19 -5.95
C ASP A 111 8.24 -7.57 -5.26
N ALA A 112 7.09 -8.23 -5.29
CA ALA A 112 6.84 -9.51 -4.62
C ALA A 112 6.90 -9.49 -3.08
N SER A 113 6.90 -8.33 -2.42
CA SER A 113 6.81 -8.22 -0.95
C SER A 113 5.59 -8.95 -0.36
N HIS A 114 4.54 -9.12 -1.17
CA HIS A 114 3.31 -9.83 -0.78
C HIS A 114 3.52 -11.32 -0.49
N ILE A 115 4.64 -11.95 -0.86
CA ILE A 115 4.89 -13.37 -0.62
C ILE A 115 5.04 -13.65 0.88
N HIS A 116 5.78 -12.81 1.60
CA HIS A 116 6.07 -12.99 3.02
C HIS A 116 5.18 -12.13 3.94
N LEU A 117 4.35 -11.27 3.36
CA LEU A 117 3.48 -10.35 4.09
C LEU A 117 2.34 -11.01 4.89
N PRO A 118 1.64 -12.08 4.43
CA PRO A 118 0.44 -12.58 5.11
C PRO A 118 0.66 -12.89 6.59
N MET A 119 1.74 -13.61 6.90
CA MET A 119 2.07 -13.99 8.27
C MET A 119 2.40 -12.78 9.13
N GLN A 120 3.15 -11.83 8.60
CA GLN A 120 3.53 -10.61 9.31
C GLN A 120 2.32 -9.70 9.57
N TYR A 121 1.43 -9.60 8.58
CA TYR A 121 0.22 -8.78 8.65
C TYR A 121 -0.77 -9.32 9.68
N ILE A 122 -1.05 -10.63 9.65
CA ILE A 122 -1.94 -11.29 10.63
C ILE A 122 -1.36 -11.16 12.05
N LYS A 123 -0.05 -11.35 12.21
CA LYS A 123 0.63 -11.16 13.50
C LYS A 123 0.44 -9.73 14.02
N ALA A 124 0.68 -8.72 13.17
CA ALA A 124 0.52 -7.31 13.54
C ALA A 124 -0.93 -6.96 13.94
N GLN A 125 -1.93 -7.57 13.31
CA GLN A 125 -3.32 -7.38 13.69
C GLN A 125 -3.65 -8.00 15.06
N ARG A 126 -3.13 -9.21 15.35
CA ARG A 126 -3.33 -9.91 16.62
C ARG A 126 -2.64 -9.21 17.80
N GLU A 127 -1.47 -8.65 17.55
CA GLU A 127 -0.67 -7.92 18.56
C GLU A 127 -1.11 -6.45 18.69
N CYS A 128 -2.11 -6.02 17.93
CA CYS A 128 -2.57 -4.64 17.95
C CYS A 128 -3.30 -4.32 19.27
N ILE A 129 -2.81 -3.30 19.98
CA ILE A 129 -3.39 -2.82 21.24
C ILE A 129 -4.64 -1.93 21.05
N LYS A 130 -5.00 -1.59 19.80
CA LYS A 130 -6.16 -0.73 19.52
C LYS A 130 -7.43 -1.55 19.54
N ASP A 131 -8.49 -0.98 20.08
CA ASP A 131 -9.81 -1.59 20.04
C ASP A 131 -10.34 -1.62 18.59
N HIS A 132 -10.45 -2.83 18.04
CA HIS A 132 -10.96 -3.08 16.69
C HIS A 132 -12.49 -3.13 16.61
N ALA A 133 -13.20 -3.22 17.73
CA ALA A 133 -14.67 -3.27 17.75
C ALA A 133 -15.30 -1.92 17.33
N ASN A 134 -14.63 -0.81 17.66
CA ASN A 134 -15.13 0.55 17.45
C ASN A 134 -14.52 1.27 16.23
N ILE A 135 -13.88 0.54 15.32
CA ILE A 135 -13.21 1.14 14.16
C ILE A 135 -14.19 1.38 13.02
N LYS A 136 -14.34 2.66 12.62
CA LYS A 136 -15.26 3.05 11.53
C LYS A 136 -14.79 2.66 10.13
N LYS A 137 -13.48 2.74 9.85
CA LYS A 137 -12.91 2.45 8.52
C LYS A 137 -11.81 1.39 8.59
N MET A 138 -10.72 1.73 9.26
CA MET A 138 -9.56 0.85 9.43
C MET A 138 -8.73 1.25 10.64
N CYS A 139 -7.99 0.29 11.18
CA CYS A 139 -6.96 0.54 12.16
C CYS A 139 -5.69 0.99 11.45
N THR A 140 -5.31 2.26 11.55
CA THR A 140 -4.06 2.75 10.95
C THR A 140 -2.80 2.26 11.68
N ALA A 141 -2.94 1.59 12.84
CA ALA A 141 -1.82 1.00 13.56
C ALA A 141 -1.42 -0.39 13.04
N CYS A 142 -2.37 -1.16 12.51
CA CYS A 142 -2.13 -2.55 12.06
C CYS A 142 -2.73 -2.91 10.71
N GLY A 143 -3.46 -1.99 10.06
CA GLY A 143 -4.15 -2.22 8.79
C GLY A 143 -5.51 -2.92 8.89
N PHE A 144 -5.97 -3.33 10.09
CA PHE A 144 -7.25 -4.04 10.26
C PHE A 144 -8.42 -3.29 9.62
N LYS A 145 -9.27 -4.01 8.88
CA LYS A 145 -10.43 -3.43 8.16
C LYS A 145 -11.73 -3.93 8.79
N ALA A 146 -12.60 -3.00 9.20
CA ALA A 146 -13.82 -3.32 9.94
C ALA A 146 -14.81 -4.26 9.20
N SER A 147 -14.75 -4.32 7.86
CA SER A 147 -15.58 -5.24 7.08
C SER A 147 -15.26 -6.72 7.31
N GLU A 148 -14.11 -7.05 7.91
CA GLU A 148 -13.70 -8.43 8.23
C GLU A 148 -14.50 -9.02 9.42
N LEU A 149 -15.16 -8.20 10.23
CA LEU A 149 -15.97 -8.66 11.38
C LEU A 149 -17.30 -9.28 10.96
N LYS A 150 -17.92 -8.79 9.88
CA LYS A 150 -19.26 -9.24 9.44
C LYS A 150 -19.24 -10.56 8.65
N ALA A 151 -18.07 -11.03 8.24
CA ALA A 151 -17.92 -12.26 7.46
C ALA A 151 -17.81 -13.53 8.31
N ASN A 152 -17.62 -13.38 9.63
CA ASN A 152 -17.41 -14.48 10.58
C ASN A 152 -18.56 -14.64 11.58
N GLU A 153 -19.68 -13.92 11.43
CA GLU A 153 -20.88 -14.26 12.18
C GLU A 153 -21.42 -15.58 11.64
N PRO A 154 -21.54 -16.65 12.46
CA PRO A 154 -22.17 -17.88 12.01
C PRO A 154 -23.58 -17.52 11.56
N SER A 155 -23.89 -17.79 10.29
CA SER A 155 -25.24 -17.75 9.78
C SER A 155 -26.12 -18.57 10.73
N GLY A 156 -26.94 -17.87 11.51
CA GLY A 156 -27.77 -18.48 12.55
C GLY A 156 -28.55 -19.64 11.96
N SER A 157 -28.35 -20.81 12.58
CA SER A 157 -29.28 -21.93 12.49
C SER A 157 -30.65 -21.47 13.00
N THR A 158 -31.64 -21.49 12.13
CA THR A 158 -33.06 -21.55 12.49
C THR A 158 -33.63 -22.81 11.88
#